data_AF-A0ABD3SRB3-F1
#
_entry.id   AF-A0ABD3SRB3-F1
#
_cell.length_a   1.000
_cell.length_b   1.000
_cell.length_c   1.000
_cell.angle_alpha   90.00
_cell.angle_beta   90.00
_cell.angle_gamma   90.00
#
_symmetry.space_group_name_H-M   'P 1'
#
loop_
_entity.id
_entity.type
_entity.pdbx_description
1 polymer ?
#
loop_
_entity_poly.entity_id
_entity_poly.type
_entity_poly.pdbx_seq_one_letter_code
_entity_poly.pdbx_strand_id
1 'polypeptide(L)'
;MKLCFLAAAAAISATRLHRAGAFSPRMRSPESWSIRLLATSASSPAVDESAVSTSSSQAVGALKRRTRTLGLLTFDLDDSLYPIMPVIQDANSAFVKAMANYGYDIEPDAIVESAARIREEAGPATGSAITHTAVRLLAIRREMEKKMVENKLRECAEDWATEVSSLTGPVRRSAEKWAKAAVQDRVVESIYCAWEGERHHSAERHLYPEVIASLQRIKEEHPEVIIGAVTDGKANPLLMVFTLAPYFDFCISWEDDASGRTEFFKELCNVNGNTDLQWIYRAAYDKYREIAETRRDLRMSMVDEVGGPSSGVASENDGCDDPIWIHVGDDLAYDVGGSASCGAKTILLDLDDDYGQTAKSRFDHDARMPSWSTAPMEEIIRRRVMNDAAEEMVNKRLSRLSMLSDAIDEILEED
;
A
#
# COMPACT_ATOMS: atom_id res chain seq x y z
N MET A 1 69.06 7.99 -10.45
CA MET A 1 68.03 9.03 -10.23
C MET A 1 66.95 8.40 -9.38
N LYS A 2 66.92 8.70 -8.07
CA LYS A 2 65.92 9.54 -7.36
C LYS A 2 64.48 9.02 -7.57
N LEU A 3 63.64 8.76 -6.57
CA LEU A 3 63.70 8.91 -5.11
C LEU A 3 62.46 8.18 -4.52
N CYS A 4 62.51 7.88 -3.22
CA CYS A 4 61.50 7.34 -2.31
C CYS A 4 60.08 7.96 -2.38
N PHE A 5 59.04 7.25 -1.90
CA PHE A 5 58.42 7.49 -0.57
C PHE A 5 57.21 6.58 -0.21
N LEU A 6 57.33 5.99 0.98
CA LEU A 6 56.34 5.64 2.03
C LEU A 6 55.18 4.63 1.78
N ALA A 7 55.36 3.48 2.43
CA ALA A 7 54.33 2.66 3.03
C ALA A 7 53.81 3.28 4.35
N ALA A 8 52.52 3.07 4.66
CA ALA A 8 51.98 3.22 6.01
C ALA A 8 51.13 1.99 6.33
N ALA A 9 51.66 1.15 7.22
CA ALA A 9 50.92 0.11 7.91
C ALA A 9 50.35 0.69 9.21
N ALA A 10 49.11 0.33 9.53
CA ALA A 10 48.56 0.46 10.87
C ALA A 10 47.86 -0.85 11.25
N ALA A 11 48.49 -1.59 12.17
CA ALA A 11 47.94 -2.74 12.85
C ALA A 11 47.44 -2.30 14.23
N ILE A 12 46.17 -2.56 14.55
CA ILE A 12 45.61 -2.57 15.92
C ILE A 12 44.53 -3.66 15.91
N SER A 13 44.87 -4.87 16.36
CA SER A 13 44.72 -5.40 17.72
C SER A 13 43.37 -6.10 17.91
N ALA A 14 43.42 -7.43 17.85
CA ALA A 14 42.33 -8.32 18.21
C ALA A 14 42.23 -8.40 19.73
N THR A 15 41.09 -7.97 20.28
CA THR A 15 40.74 -8.25 21.67
C THR A 15 39.48 -9.10 21.71
N ARG A 16 39.68 -10.33 22.19
CA ARG A 16 38.65 -11.22 22.76
C ARG A 16 37.75 -10.45 23.72
N LEU A 17 36.45 -10.60 23.57
CA LEU A 17 35.48 -10.37 24.64
C LEU A 17 34.28 -11.32 24.49
N HIS A 18 33.59 -11.48 25.61
CA HIS A 18 33.00 -12.72 26.08
C HIS A 18 31.68 -13.15 25.42
N ARG A 19 31.56 -14.49 25.41
CA ARG A 19 30.34 -15.32 25.47
C ARG A 19 29.28 -14.75 26.45
N ALA A 20 28.12 -14.40 25.92
CA ALA A 20 26.81 -14.36 26.59
C ALA A 20 25.81 -14.80 25.52
N GLY A 21 24.96 -15.81 25.70
CA GLY A 21 24.06 -16.02 26.82
C GLY A 21 22.66 -15.97 26.22
N ALA A 22 22.10 -17.15 25.93
CA ALA A 22 20.84 -17.33 25.24
C ALA A 22 19.66 -16.67 25.97
N PHE A 23 18.77 -16.03 25.22
CA PHE A 23 17.41 -15.73 25.67
C PHE A 23 16.48 -15.83 24.45
N SER A 24 15.78 -16.96 24.33
CA SER A 24 14.63 -17.11 23.43
C SER A 24 13.36 -16.79 24.22
N PRO A 25 12.55 -15.80 23.81
CA PRO A 25 11.20 -15.68 24.34
C PRO A 25 10.29 -16.67 23.60
N ARG A 26 9.74 -17.60 24.38
CA ARG A 26 8.74 -18.58 23.99
C ARG A 26 7.39 -17.86 23.87
N MET A 27 6.98 -17.49 22.66
CA MET A 27 5.61 -16.99 22.44
C MET A 27 4.61 -18.14 22.56
N ARG A 28 3.61 -17.94 23.42
CA ARG A 28 2.46 -18.80 23.60
C ARG A 28 1.43 -18.47 22.53
N SER A 29 0.94 -19.48 21.81
CA SER A 29 -0.24 -19.39 20.95
C SER A 29 -1.50 -19.20 21.79
N PRO A 30 -2.37 -18.21 21.49
CA PRO A 30 -3.73 -18.21 21.98
C PRO A 30 -4.61 -19.18 21.18
N GLU A 31 -5.53 -19.77 21.91
CA GLU A 31 -6.37 -20.89 21.53
C GLU A 31 -7.47 -20.51 20.53
N SER A 32 -7.88 -21.51 19.76
CA SER A 32 -8.97 -21.47 18.80
C SER A 32 -10.32 -21.17 19.47
N TRP A 33 -11.03 -20.16 18.99
CA TRP A 33 -12.45 -19.97 19.29
C TRP A 33 -13.28 -20.47 18.12
N SER A 34 -13.88 -21.65 18.28
CA SER A 34 -14.90 -22.19 17.39
C SER A 34 -16.23 -21.50 17.68
N ILE A 35 -16.80 -20.81 16.70
CA ILE A 35 -18.20 -20.36 16.73
C ILE A 35 -19.01 -21.16 15.70
N ARG A 36 -20.11 -21.70 16.21
CA ARG A 36 -21.08 -22.56 15.52
C ARG A 36 -21.92 -21.74 14.54
N LEU A 37 -22.07 -22.29 13.34
CA LEU A 37 -23.08 -21.91 12.34
C LEU A 37 -24.50 -22.16 12.89
N LEU A 38 -25.35 -21.13 12.81
CA LEU A 38 -26.80 -21.27 12.91
C LEU A 38 -27.46 -20.85 11.59
N ALA A 39 -28.37 -21.73 11.18
CA ALA A 39 -29.23 -21.76 10.01
C ALA A 39 -29.73 -20.43 9.44
N THR A 40 -29.59 -20.26 8.12
CA THR A 40 -30.40 -19.35 7.31
C THR A 40 -31.66 -20.07 6.83
N SER A 41 -32.83 -19.51 7.15
CA SER A 41 -34.11 -19.90 6.59
C SER A 41 -34.42 -19.06 5.35
N ALA A 42 -34.92 -19.73 4.32
CA ALA A 42 -35.38 -19.16 3.07
C ALA A 42 -36.75 -18.49 3.22
N SER A 43 -36.98 -17.39 2.50
CA SER A 43 -38.32 -17.09 1.97
C SER A 43 -38.25 -16.22 0.71
N SER A 44 -38.99 -16.70 -0.28
CA SER A 44 -39.25 -16.19 -1.63
C SER A 44 -40.16 -14.93 -1.67
N PRO A 45 -40.42 -14.34 -2.86
CA PRO A 45 -40.91 -12.97 -3.04
C PRO A 45 -42.43 -12.87 -3.21
N ALA A 46 -42.99 -11.68 -2.99
CA ALA A 46 -44.32 -11.24 -3.44
C ALA A 46 -44.21 -9.75 -3.85
N VAL A 47 -44.35 -9.40 -5.13
CA VAL A 47 -45.59 -9.05 -5.86
C VAL A 47 -46.27 -7.76 -5.36
N ASP A 48 -46.01 -6.69 -6.12
CA ASP A 48 -46.96 -5.74 -6.76
C ASP A 48 -48.22 -5.29 -6.01
N GLU A 49 -48.36 -3.97 -5.78
CA GLU A 49 -49.63 -3.25 -6.04
C GLU A 49 -49.45 -1.71 -6.06
N SER A 50 -49.98 -1.11 -7.13
CA SER A 50 -50.23 0.33 -7.26
C SER A 50 -51.45 0.77 -6.44
N ALA A 51 -51.44 1.99 -5.89
CA ALA A 51 -52.43 3.06 -6.19
C ALA A 51 -52.50 4.20 -5.15
N VAL A 52 -52.35 5.43 -5.67
CA VAL A 52 -53.27 6.60 -5.55
C VAL A 52 -53.55 7.26 -4.18
N SER A 53 -53.21 8.57 -4.16
CA SER A 53 -53.77 9.71 -3.41
C SER A 53 -53.53 9.76 -1.89
N THR A 54 -53.08 10.88 -1.30
CA THR A 54 -53.88 12.09 -1.14
C THR A 54 -52.98 13.25 -0.69
N SER A 55 -53.11 14.41 -1.35
CA SER A 55 -52.46 15.66 -0.98
C SER A 55 -53.03 16.23 0.32
N SER A 56 -52.24 16.18 1.39
CA SER A 56 -52.50 16.84 2.66
C SER A 56 -51.36 17.83 2.93
N SER A 57 -51.63 19.11 2.69
CA SER A 57 -50.79 20.25 3.02
C SER A 57 -50.72 20.43 4.55
N GLN A 58 -49.81 19.70 5.20
CA GLN A 58 -49.36 20.01 6.56
C GLN A 58 -48.10 20.85 6.49
N ALA A 59 -48.12 21.97 7.21
CA ALA A 59 -46.98 22.85 7.42
C ALA A 59 -45.86 22.06 8.11
N VAL A 60 -44.85 21.69 7.32
CA VAL A 60 -43.65 20.97 7.75
C VAL A 60 -42.81 21.94 8.58
N GLY A 61 -42.84 21.77 9.90
CA GLY A 61 -41.77 22.30 10.74
C GLY A 61 -40.48 21.64 10.27
N ALA A 62 -39.52 22.43 9.78
CA ALA A 62 -38.23 21.93 9.32
C ALA A 62 -37.53 21.20 10.47
N LEU A 63 -37.66 19.87 10.50
CA LEU A 63 -36.83 18.99 11.30
C LEU A 63 -35.40 19.25 10.85
N LYS A 64 -34.62 19.91 11.71
CA LYS A 64 -33.21 20.16 11.51
C LYS A 64 -32.53 18.78 11.46
N ARG A 65 -32.25 18.26 10.25
CA ARG A 65 -31.46 17.02 10.09
C ARG A 65 -30.16 17.25 10.88
N ARG A 66 -29.88 16.36 11.84
CA ARG A 66 -28.58 16.34 12.51
C ARG A 66 -27.60 15.86 11.45
N THR A 67 -26.63 16.69 11.08
CA THR A 67 -25.54 16.28 10.20
C THR A 67 -24.70 15.26 10.95
N ARG A 68 -24.38 14.14 10.29
CA ARG A 68 -23.49 13.12 10.85
C ARG A 68 -22.06 13.66 10.91
N THR A 69 -21.26 13.08 11.79
CA THR A 69 -19.85 13.47 11.96
C THR A 69 -18.92 12.53 11.18
N LEU A 70 -17.88 13.07 10.56
CA LEU A 70 -16.80 12.29 9.96
C LEU A 70 -15.94 11.64 11.07
N GLY A 71 -15.89 10.30 11.08
CA GLY A 71 -15.06 9.55 12.04
C GLY A 71 -13.74 9.10 11.45
N LEU A 72 -13.79 8.53 10.25
CA LEU A 72 -12.65 7.93 9.57
C LEU A 72 -12.54 8.46 8.15
N LEU A 73 -11.35 8.93 7.80
CA LEU A 73 -10.97 9.22 6.43
C LEU A 73 -9.78 8.33 6.06
N THR A 74 -9.88 7.58 4.98
CA THR A 74 -8.77 6.73 4.52
C THR A 74 -8.38 7.09 3.10
N PHE A 75 -7.10 6.95 2.79
CA PHE A 75 -6.54 7.26 1.47
C PHE A 75 -5.81 6.05 0.88
N ASP A 76 -5.98 5.78 -0.41
CA ASP A 76 -4.87 5.24 -1.20
C ASP A 76 -3.81 6.34 -1.42
N LEU A 77 -2.59 5.94 -1.80
CA LEU A 77 -1.47 6.86 -1.96
C LEU A 77 -0.99 7.00 -3.40
N ASP A 78 -0.77 5.88 -4.10
CA ASP A 78 -0.05 5.83 -5.36
C ASP A 78 -0.99 6.25 -6.51
N ASP A 79 -0.76 7.42 -7.12
CA ASP A 79 -1.65 8.12 -8.07
C ASP A 79 -2.86 8.82 -7.43
N SER A 80 -3.02 8.71 -6.11
CA SER A 80 -3.99 9.49 -5.31
C SER A 80 -3.39 10.76 -4.71
N LEU A 81 -2.21 10.67 -4.08
CA LEU A 81 -1.53 11.80 -3.43
C LEU A 81 -0.26 12.24 -4.17
N TYR A 82 0.28 11.40 -5.03
CA TYR A 82 1.45 11.69 -5.87
C TYR A 82 1.46 10.76 -7.09
N PRO A 83 2.08 11.16 -8.20
CA PRO A 83 2.22 10.31 -9.38
C PRO A 83 3.27 9.21 -9.12
N ILE A 84 2.91 7.94 -9.32
CA ILE A 84 3.80 6.79 -9.03
C ILE A 84 4.96 6.67 -10.01
N MET A 85 4.80 7.11 -11.27
CA MET A 85 5.82 7.00 -12.31
C MET A 85 7.16 7.66 -11.92
N PRO A 86 7.24 8.97 -11.62
CA PRO A 86 8.49 9.60 -11.23
C PRO A 86 9.06 9.01 -9.92
N VAL A 87 8.19 8.57 -9.01
CA VAL A 87 8.59 7.92 -7.76
C VAL A 87 9.34 6.62 -8.01
N ILE A 88 8.83 5.77 -8.90
CA ILE A 88 9.49 4.51 -9.28
C ILE A 88 10.77 4.77 -10.08
N GLN A 89 10.82 5.80 -10.92
CA GLN A 89 12.03 6.17 -11.67
C GLN A 89 13.18 6.59 -10.74
N ASP A 90 12.88 7.41 -9.72
CA ASP A 90 13.85 7.79 -8.69
C ASP A 90 14.32 6.57 -7.88
N ALA A 91 13.39 5.72 -7.46
CA ALA A 91 13.72 4.50 -6.72
C ALA A 91 14.61 3.56 -7.54
N ASN A 92 14.30 3.35 -8.83
CA ASN A 92 15.12 2.55 -9.75
C ASN A 92 16.51 3.16 -9.93
N SER A 93 16.62 4.50 -9.96
CA SER A 93 17.91 5.20 -9.99
C SER A 93 18.72 4.97 -8.70
N ALA A 94 18.08 4.94 -7.53
CA ALA A 94 18.74 4.57 -6.28
C ALA A 94 19.17 3.10 -6.25
N PHE A 95 18.36 2.19 -6.81
CA PHE A 95 18.74 0.79 -7.00
C PHE A 95 20.03 0.65 -7.83
N VAL A 96 20.13 1.32 -8.98
CA VAL A 96 21.34 1.28 -9.82
C VAL A 96 22.55 1.79 -9.06
N LYS A 97 22.42 2.91 -8.35
CA LYS A 97 23.50 3.45 -7.52
C LYS A 97 23.92 2.48 -6.41
N ALA A 98 22.96 1.83 -5.75
CA ALA A 98 23.23 0.85 -4.71
C ALA A 98 23.94 -0.40 -5.29
N MET A 99 23.50 -0.90 -6.44
CA MET A 99 24.15 -1.99 -7.16
C MET A 99 25.60 -1.65 -7.54
N ALA A 100 25.84 -0.44 -8.04
CA ALA A 100 27.17 0.04 -8.42
C ALA A 100 28.14 0.09 -7.21
N ASN A 101 27.64 0.44 -6.02
CA ASN A 101 28.44 0.43 -4.79
C ASN A 101 28.93 -0.97 -4.40
N TYR A 102 28.24 -2.02 -4.84
CA TYR A 102 28.67 -3.42 -4.68
C TYR A 102 29.43 -3.97 -5.90
N GLY A 103 29.75 -3.12 -6.88
CA GLY A 103 30.50 -3.49 -8.08
C GLY A 103 29.67 -4.08 -9.22
N TYR A 104 28.35 -3.86 -9.22
CA TYR A 104 27.45 -4.32 -10.27
C TYR A 104 26.98 -3.16 -11.14
N ASP A 105 27.30 -3.22 -12.44
CA ASP A 105 26.85 -2.26 -13.43
C ASP A 105 25.56 -2.75 -14.12
N ILE A 106 24.43 -2.08 -13.86
CA ILE A 106 23.08 -2.51 -14.23
C ILE A 106 22.25 -1.32 -14.73
N GLU A 107 21.41 -1.57 -15.73
CA GLU A 107 20.46 -0.58 -16.26
C GLU A 107 19.28 -0.33 -15.31
N PRO A 108 18.72 0.90 -15.25
CA PRO A 108 17.59 1.24 -14.39
C PRO A 108 16.37 0.33 -14.55
N ASP A 109 16.05 -0.05 -15.78
CA ASP A 109 14.85 -0.86 -16.08
C ASP A 109 15.03 -2.35 -15.80
N ALA A 110 16.26 -2.81 -15.57
CA ALA A 110 16.56 -4.23 -15.37
C ALA A 110 15.78 -4.83 -14.19
N ILE A 111 15.58 -4.06 -13.11
CA ILE A 111 14.81 -4.51 -11.94
C ILE A 111 13.33 -4.71 -12.25
N VAL A 112 12.75 -3.89 -13.12
CA VAL A 112 11.35 -4.00 -13.55
C VAL A 112 11.20 -5.19 -14.50
N GLU A 113 12.08 -5.30 -15.48
CA GLU A 113 12.07 -6.43 -16.42
C GLU A 113 12.26 -7.78 -15.71
N SER A 114 13.17 -7.85 -14.74
CA SER A 114 13.39 -9.07 -13.95
C SER A 114 12.18 -9.37 -13.08
N ALA A 115 11.55 -8.36 -12.47
CA ALA A 115 10.33 -8.57 -11.68
C ALA A 115 9.17 -9.08 -12.54
N ALA A 116 8.96 -8.52 -13.74
CA ALA A 116 7.96 -8.99 -14.68
C ALA A 116 8.20 -10.45 -15.09
N ARG A 117 9.45 -10.80 -15.44
CA ARG A 117 9.85 -12.17 -15.78
C ARG A 117 9.64 -13.15 -14.62
N ILE A 118 9.92 -12.74 -13.38
CA ILE A 118 9.70 -13.59 -12.20
C ILE A 118 8.21 -13.92 -12.04
N ARG A 119 7.31 -12.94 -12.22
CA ARG A 119 5.86 -13.18 -12.16
C ARG A 119 5.39 -14.06 -13.31
N GLU A 120 5.88 -13.82 -14.52
CA GLU A 120 5.57 -14.63 -15.71
C GLU A 120 5.98 -16.09 -15.52
N GLU A 121 7.22 -16.34 -15.08
CA GLU A 121 7.77 -17.68 -14.85
C GLU A 121 7.04 -18.44 -13.73
N ALA A 122 6.49 -17.73 -12.74
CA ALA A 122 5.68 -18.32 -11.68
C ALA A 122 4.29 -18.77 -12.18
N GLY A 123 3.86 -18.30 -13.35
CA GLY A 123 2.53 -18.49 -13.93
C GLY A 123 1.49 -17.55 -13.33
N PRO A 124 0.29 -17.41 -13.93
CA PRO A 124 -0.66 -16.35 -13.56
C PRO A 124 -1.08 -16.35 -12.08
N ALA A 125 -1.49 -17.51 -11.55
CA ALA A 125 -1.97 -17.60 -10.18
C ALA A 125 -0.86 -17.33 -9.15
N THR A 126 0.28 -18.01 -9.26
CA THR A 126 1.40 -17.83 -8.34
C THR A 126 2.05 -16.47 -8.53
N GLY A 127 2.18 -16.01 -9.78
CA GLY A 127 2.81 -14.77 -10.18
C GLY A 127 2.08 -13.55 -9.66
N SER A 128 0.74 -13.49 -9.77
CA SER A 128 -0.05 -12.47 -9.08
C SER A 128 0.08 -12.62 -7.56
N ALA A 129 0.23 -13.86 -7.05
CA ALA A 129 0.33 -14.09 -5.62
C ALA A 129 1.62 -13.61 -4.92
N ILE A 130 2.66 -13.26 -5.69
CA ILE A 130 3.91 -12.77 -5.13
C ILE A 130 3.74 -11.30 -4.70
N THR A 131 4.07 -10.99 -3.44
CA THR A 131 4.14 -9.60 -2.95
C THR A 131 5.12 -8.76 -3.79
N HIS A 132 4.88 -7.45 -3.92
CA HIS A 132 5.80 -6.49 -4.52
C HIS A 132 7.17 -6.52 -3.84
N THR A 133 7.23 -6.65 -2.52
CA THR A 133 8.51 -6.81 -1.79
C THR A 133 9.26 -8.07 -2.23
N ALA A 134 8.59 -9.23 -2.21
CA ALA A 134 9.24 -10.49 -2.56
C ALA A 134 9.70 -10.51 -4.02
N VAL A 135 8.88 -10.03 -4.97
CA VAL A 135 9.30 -9.98 -6.39
C VAL A 135 10.49 -9.04 -6.57
N ARG A 136 10.54 -7.93 -5.84
CA ARG A 136 11.65 -6.96 -5.94
C ARG A 136 12.95 -7.52 -5.36
N LEU A 137 12.90 -8.20 -4.21
CA LEU A 137 14.05 -8.91 -3.64
C LEU A 137 14.57 -10.00 -4.58
N LEU A 138 13.66 -10.80 -5.17
CA LEU A 138 14.02 -11.82 -6.15
C LEU A 138 14.63 -11.20 -7.42
N ALA A 139 14.12 -10.06 -7.89
CA ALA A 139 14.66 -9.35 -9.05
C ALA A 139 16.09 -8.84 -8.79
N ILE A 140 16.33 -8.22 -7.64
CA ILE A 140 17.67 -7.76 -7.23
C ILE A 140 18.64 -8.94 -7.18
N ARG A 141 18.26 -10.04 -6.53
CA ARG A 141 19.08 -11.26 -6.48
C ARG A 141 19.39 -11.78 -7.88
N ARG A 142 18.38 -11.90 -8.74
CA ARG A 142 18.53 -12.41 -10.11
C ARG A 142 19.51 -11.57 -10.92
N GLU A 143 19.43 -10.26 -10.82
CA GLU A 143 20.35 -9.34 -11.50
C GLU A 143 21.78 -9.44 -10.94
N MET A 144 21.94 -9.57 -9.62
CA MET A 144 23.25 -9.83 -9.00
C MET A 144 23.85 -11.17 -9.49
N GLU A 145 23.08 -12.25 -9.45
CA GLU A 145 23.50 -13.58 -9.89
C GLU A 145 23.94 -13.56 -11.36
N LYS A 146 23.15 -12.92 -12.24
CA LYS A 146 23.46 -12.74 -13.65
C LYS A 146 24.82 -12.07 -13.85
N LYS A 147 25.06 -10.93 -13.19
CA LYS A 147 26.35 -10.22 -13.29
C LYS A 147 27.51 -11.02 -12.72
N MET A 148 27.30 -11.78 -11.64
CA MET A 148 28.31 -12.66 -11.08
C MET A 148 28.67 -13.81 -12.04
N VAL A 149 27.70 -14.40 -12.73
CA VAL A 149 27.95 -15.42 -13.77
C VAL A 149 28.74 -14.82 -14.93
N GLU A 150 28.32 -13.65 -15.43
CA GLU A 150 29.02 -12.95 -16.52
C GLU A 150 30.49 -12.69 -16.17
N ASN A 151 30.76 -12.17 -14.97
CA ASN A 151 32.13 -11.92 -14.50
C ASN A 151 32.93 -13.23 -14.34
N LYS A 152 32.34 -14.26 -13.71
CA LYS A 152 33.02 -15.54 -13.49
C LYS A 152 33.37 -16.23 -14.81
N LEU A 153 32.49 -16.18 -15.79
CA LEU A 153 32.75 -16.73 -17.12
C LEU A 153 33.84 -15.96 -17.85
N ARG A 154 33.87 -14.63 -17.72
CA ARG A 154 34.93 -13.80 -18.29
C ARG A 154 36.30 -14.16 -17.70
N GLU A 155 36.40 -14.24 -16.37
CA GLU A 155 37.61 -14.67 -15.67
C GLU A 155 38.08 -16.06 -16.14
N CYS A 156 37.17 -17.05 -16.22
CA CYS A 156 37.54 -18.39 -16.68
C CYS A 156 37.99 -18.40 -18.16
N ALA A 157 37.39 -17.57 -19.00
CA ALA A 157 37.77 -17.45 -20.40
C ALA A 157 39.17 -16.83 -20.54
N GLU A 158 39.47 -15.79 -19.75
CA GLU A 158 40.79 -15.16 -19.65
C GLU A 158 41.86 -16.16 -19.15
N ASP A 159 41.57 -16.88 -18.06
CA ASP A 159 42.47 -17.90 -17.49
C ASP A 159 42.82 -19.01 -18.49
N TRP A 160 41.90 -19.34 -19.39
CA TRP A 160 42.06 -20.40 -20.39
C TRP A 160 42.46 -19.87 -21.77
N ALA A 161 42.70 -18.56 -21.90
CA ALA A 161 42.97 -17.88 -23.15
C ALA A 161 41.98 -18.26 -24.26
N THR A 162 40.69 -18.28 -23.94
CA THR A 162 39.59 -18.63 -24.85
C THR A 162 38.48 -17.58 -24.81
N GLU A 163 37.54 -17.65 -25.74
CA GLU A 163 36.36 -16.78 -25.73
C GLU A 163 35.29 -17.30 -24.77
N VAL A 164 34.52 -16.40 -24.14
CA VAL A 164 33.41 -16.81 -23.25
C VAL A 164 32.41 -17.72 -23.98
N SER A 165 32.17 -17.50 -25.27
CA SER A 165 31.31 -18.33 -26.11
C SER A 165 31.83 -19.77 -26.26
N SER A 166 33.15 -19.97 -26.16
CA SER A 166 33.82 -21.26 -26.31
C SER A 166 33.84 -22.10 -25.02
N LEU A 167 33.41 -21.53 -23.89
CA LEU A 167 33.32 -22.26 -22.63
C LEU A 167 32.26 -23.36 -22.68
N THR A 168 32.63 -24.54 -22.18
CA THR A 168 31.78 -25.73 -22.18
C THR A 168 30.62 -25.64 -21.19
N GLY A 169 29.57 -26.44 -21.41
CA GLY A 169 28.40 -26.50 -20.53
C GLY A 169 28.72 -26.78 -19.05
N PRO A 170 29.64 -27.71 -18.70
CA PRO A 170 30.06 -27.91 -17.31
C PRO A 170 30.62 -26.65 -16.64
N VAL A 171 31.43 -25.85 -17.33
CA VAL A 171 32.00 -24.60 -16.79
C VAL A 171 30.88 -23.59 -16.53
N ARG A 172 29.95 -23.44 -17.48
CA ARG A 172 28.77 -22.54 -17.34
C ARG A 172 27.92 -22.89 -16.13
N ARG A 173 27.54 -24.16 -15.99
CA ARG A 173 26.77 -24.64 -14.82
C ARG A 173 27.53 -24.46 -13.51
N SER A 174 28.85 -24.61 -13.51
CA SER A 174 29.68 -24.37 -12.33
C SER A 174 29.68 -22.89 -11.93
N ALA A 175 29.76 -21.97 -12.91
CA ALA A 175 29.68 -20.53 -12.67
C ALA A 175 28.29 -20.13 -12.13
N GLU A 176 27.21 -20.65 -12.71
CA GLU A 176 25.82 -20.45 -12.22
C GLU A 176 25.65 -20.93 -10.78
N LYS A 177 26.12 -22.15 -10.46
CA LYS A 177 26.05 -22.70 -9.11
C LYS A 177 26.85 -21.86 -8.11
N TRP A 178 28.03 -21.38 -8.52
CA TRP A 178 28.86 -20.52 -7.70
C TRP A 178 28.18 -19.16 -7.44
N ALA A 179 27.64 -18.51 -8.47
CA ALA A 179 26.96 -17.22 -8.34
C ALA A 179 25.78 -17.29 -7.36
N LYS A 180 24.93 -18.32 -7.49
CA LYS A 180 23.80 -18.57 -6.58
C LYS A 180 24.23 -18.72 -5.12
N ALA A 181 25.37 -19.37 -4.87
CA ALA A 181 25.90 -19.56 -3.52
C ALA A 181 26.62 -18.31 -2.97
N ALA A 182 27.10 -17.44 -3.86
CA ALA A 182 27.92 -16.29 -3.50
C ALA A 182 27.10 -15.02 -3.22
N VAL A 183 25.91 -14.86 -3.81
CA VAL A 183 25.01 -13.73 -3.52
C VAL A 183 24.42 -13.87 -2.11
N GLN A 184 24.77 -12.92 -1.25
CA GLN A 184 24.35 -12.91 0.16
C GLN A 184 23.03 -12.14 0.35
N ASP A 185 22.11 -12.73 1.11
CA ASP A 185 20.76 -12.17 1.38
C ASP A 185 20.82 -10.76 1.96
N ARG A 186 21.70 -10.52 2.93
CA ARG A 186 21.92 -9.19 3.54
C ARG A 186 22.29 -8.09 2.55
N VAL A 187 22.95 -8.44 1.45
CA VAL A 187 23.34 -7.47 0.41
C VAL A 187 22.12 -7.14 -0.45
N VAL A 188 21.35 -8.17 -0.83
CA VAL A 188 20.07 -8.02 -1.54
C VAL A 188 19.10 -7.15 -0.73
N GLU A 189 18.96 -7.43 0.57
CA GLU A 189 18.14 -6.64 1.50
C GLU A 189 18.64 -5.20 1.60
N SER A 190 19.96 -4.97 1.74
CA SER A 190 20.53 -3.63 1.78
C SER A 190 20.24 -2.81 0.53
N ILE A 191 20.28 -3.43 -0.66
CA ILE A 191 19.96 -2.78 -1.93
C ILE A 191 18.45 -2.47 -2.01
N TYR A 192 17.61 -3.42 -1.57
CA TYR A 192 16.17 -3.22 -1.49
C TYR A 192 15.80 -2.06 -0.54
N CYS A 193 16.40 -1.99 0.65
CA CYS A 193 16.16 -0.88 1.59
C CYS A 193 16.55 0.48 1.00
N ALA A 194 17.59 0.53 0.15
CA ALA A 194 17.94 1.77 -0.55
C ALA A 194 16.88 2.17 -1.58
N TRP A 195 16.35 1.21 -2.33
CA TRP A 195 15.25 1.43 -3.28
C TRP A 195 13.95 1.86 -2.56
N GLU A 196 13.58 1.16 -1.49
CA GLU A 196 12.38 1.44 -0.71
C GLU A 196 12.46 2.79 0.01
N GLY A 197 13.61 3.11 0.60
CA GLY A 197 13.84 4.41 1.22
C GLY A 197 13.73 5.56 0.21
N GLU A 198 14.31 5.40 -0.98
CA GLU A 198 14.19 6.41 -2.04
C GLU A 198 12.75 6.53 -2.55
N ARG A 199 11.99 5.43 -2.64
CA ARG A 199 10.57 5.48 -3.01
C ARG A 199 9.77 6.39 -2.06
N HIS A 200 9.97 6.26 -0.75
CA HIS A 200 9.30 7.13 0.23
C HIS A 200 9.73 8.59 0.11
N HIS A 201 11.04 8.85 -0.01
CA HIS A 201 11.54 10.22 -0.18
C HIS A 201 11.08 10.85 -1.50
N SER A 202 10.96 10.07 -2.57
CA SER A 202 10.50 10.57 -3.86
C SER A 202 9.01 10.88 -3.87
N ALA A 203 8.19 10.04 -3.21
CA ALA A 203 6.77 10.33 -3.02
C ALA A 203 6.55 11.69 -2.34
N GLU A 204 7.33 11.98 -1.30
CA GLU A 204 7.32 13.26 -0.60
C GLU A 204 7.72 14.45 -1.49
N ARG A 205 8.67 14.27 -2.41
CA ARG A 205 9.06 15.32 -3.37
C ARG A 205 8.04 15.53 -4.49
N HIS A 206 7.24 14.50 -4.80
CA HIS A 206 6.32 14.49 -5.93
C HIS A 206 4.85 14.58 -5.51
N LEU A 207 4.55 14.94 -4.26
CA LEU A 207 3.17 15.21 -3.85
C LEU A 207 2.47 16.13 -4.84
N TYR A 208 1.24 15.77 -5.18
CA TYR A 208 0.43 16.63 -6.03
C TYR A 208 0.26 18.01 -5.38
N PRO A 209 0.11 19.06 -6.21
CA PRO A 209 -0.31 20.36 -5.70
C PRO A 209 -1.57 20.19 -4.85
N GLU A 210 -1.73 21.01 -3.81
CA GLU A 210 -2.93 21.06 -2.95
C GLU A 210 -3.08 19.92 -1.92
N VAL A 211 -2.33 18.81 -1.97
CA VAL A 211 -2.44 17.70 -1.00
C VAL A 211 -2.36 18.20 0.44
N ILE A 212 -1.27 18.93 0.77
CA ILE A 212 -1.04 19.42 2.13
C ILE A 212 -2.10 20.42 2.56
N ALA A 213 -2.48 21.36 1.68
CA ALA A 213 -3.50 22.35 1.98
C ALA A 213 -4.87 21.71 2.23
N SER A 214 -5.20 20.66 1.46
CA SER A 214 -6.45 19.92 1.61
C SER A 214 -6.49 19.13 2.91
N LEU A 215 -5.41 18.42 3.26
CA LEU A 215 -5.30 17.68 4.53
C LEU A 215 -5.36 18.62 5.75
N GLN A 216 -4.72 19.80 5.66
CA GLN A 216 -4.80 20.83 6.69
C GLN A 216 -6.25 21.29 6.89
N ARG A 217 -6.93 21.67 5.80
CA ARG A 217 -8.32 22.11 5.83
C ARG A 217 -9.24 21.06 6.44
N ILE A 218 -9.08 19.80 6.07
CA ILE A 218 -9.85 18.69 6.64
C ILE A 218 -9.64 18.55 8.14
N LYS A 219 -8.38 18.64 8.63
CA LYS A 219 -8.10 18.57 10.08
C LYS A 219 -8.63 19.80 10.84
N GLU A 220 -8.73 20.96 10.20
CA GLU A 220 -9.33 22.16 10.78
C GLU A 220 -10.86 22.07 10.88
N GLU A 221 -11.52 21.60 9.81
CA GLU A 221 -12.98 21.47 9.73
C GLU A 221 -13.49 20.26 10.53
N HIS A 222 -12.71 19.17 10.58
CA HIS A 222 -13.04 17.90 11.24
C HIS A 222 -11.96 17.49 12.26
N PRO A 223 -11.79 18.22 13.37
CA PRO A 223 -10.64 18.03 14.28
C PRO A 223 -10.55 16.66 14.96
N GLU A 224 -11.68 15.95 15.07
CA GLU A 224 -11.74 14.61 15.67
C GLU A 224 -11.50 13.48 14.65
N VAL A 225 -11.38 13.80 13.35
CA VAL A 225 -11.20 12.79 12.30
C VAL A 225 -9.90 12.03 12.49
N ILE A 226 -9.99 10.71 12.37
CA ILE A 226 -8.83 9.82 12.26
C ILE A 226 -8.56 9.63 10.77
N ILE A 227 -7.33 9.93 10.34
CA ILE A 227 -6.91 9.79 8.95
C ILE A 227 -5.97 8.59 8.83
N GLY A 228 -6.32 7.63 7.98
CA GLY A 228 -5.50 6.45 7.70
C GLY A 228 -5.06 6.37 6.24
N ALA A 229 -4.03 5.57 5.97
CA ALA A 229 -3.70 5.11 4.62
C ALA A 229 -3.98 3.62 4.48
N VAL A 230 -4.44 3.22 3.29
CA VAL A 230 -4.66 1.84 2.89
C VAL A 230 -3.93 1.63 1.58
N THR A 231 -2.94 0.74 1.53
CA THR A 231 -2.06 0.58 0.35
C THR A 231 -1.88 -0.88 -0.04
N ASP A 232 -1.73 -1.15 -1.33
CA ASP A 232 -1.39 -2.48 -1.85
C ASP A 232 0.14 -2.78 -1.81
N GLY A 233 0.97 -1.74 -1.80
CA GLY A 233 2.42 -1.79 -1.68
C GLY A 233 2.97 -1.32 -0.32
N LYS A 234 4.28 -1.07 -0.25
CA LYS A 234 4.97 -0.61 0.98
C LYS A 234 4.91 0.89 1.23
N ALA A 235 4.11 1.65 0.48
CA ALA A 235 4.06 3.09 0.72
C ALA A 235 3.46 3.35 2.10
N ASN A 236 4.12 4.20 2.87
CA ASN A 236 3.71 4.54 4.21
C ASN A 236 3.88 6.06 4.46
N PRO A 237 2.78 6.82 4.62
CA PRO A 237 2.84 8.26 4.82
C PRO A 237 3.47 8.63 6.16
N LEU A 238 3.47 7.72 7.14
CA LEU A 238 4.12 7.92 8.45
C LEU A 238 5.65 7.97 8.34
N LEU A 239 6.22 7.50 7.22
CA LEU A 239 7.65 7.61 6.91
C LEU A 239 7.99 8.89 6.11
N MET A 240 6.99 9.61 5.62
CA MET A 240 7.14 10.88 4.89
C MET A 240 7.10 12.04 5.89
N VAL A 241 8.13 12.10 6.73
CA VAL A 241 8.16 12.88 7.98
C VAL A 241 8.13 14.40 7.79
N PHE A 242 8.48 14.91 6.61
CA PHE A 242 8.48 16.35 6.35
C PHE A 242 7.17 16.85 5.72
N THR A 243 6.26 15.94 5.35
CA THR A 243 5.02 16.27 4.60
C THR A 243 3.80 15.55 5.13
N LEU A 244 3.58 14.26 4.81
CA LEU A 244 2.33 13.56 5.10
C LEU A 244 2.22 13.07 6.54
N ALA A 245 3.32 12.65 7.17
CA ALA A 245 3.28 12.00 8.48
C ALA A 245 2.48 12.76 9.57
N PRO A 246 2.53 14.11 9.67
CA PRO A 246 1.74 14.86 10.65
C PRO A 246 0.22 14.76 10.49
N TYR A 247 -0.27 14.35 9.32
CA TYR A 247 -1.72 14.31 9.01
C TYR A 247 -2.32 12.91 9.17
N PHE A 248 -1.49 11.86 9.12
CA PHE A 248 -1.94 10.47 9.18
C PHE A 248 -1.76 9.89 10.58
N ASP A 249 -2.78 9.18 11.03
CA ASP A 249 -2.85 8.51 12.33
C ASP A 249 -2.40 7.03 12.23
N PHE A 250 -2.58 6.39 11.08
CA PHE A 250 -2.13 5.02 10.82
C PHE A 250 -1.94 4.73 9.32
N CYS A 251 -1.29 3.61 9.02
CA CYS A 251 -1.17 3.05 7.68
C CYS A 251 -1.40 1.54 7.75
N ILE A 252 -2.22 0.99 6.87
CA ILE A 252 -2.40 -0.44 6.67
C ILE A 252 -1.91 -0.76 5.26
N SER A 253 -0.86 -1.57 5.18
CA SER A 253 -0.37 -2.09 3.89
C SER A 253 -0.77 -3.54 3.74
N TRP A 254 -1.14 -3.91 2.51
CA TRP A 254 -1.37 -5.30 2.13
C TRP A 254 -0.14 -6.18 2.37
N GLU A 255 1.05 -5.58 2.27
CA GLU A 255 2.33 -6.30 2.42
C GLU A 255 2.74 -6.53 3.88
N ASP A 256 2.08 -5.90 4.86
CA ASP A 256 2.45 -6.01 6.27
C ASP A 256 1.89 -7.28 6.94
N ASP A 257 0.75 -7.78 6.46
CA ASP A 257 0.09 -9.00 7.00
C ASP A 257 0.14 -10.21 6.03
N ALA A 258 1.07 -10.16 5.07
CA ALA A 258 1.25 -11.22 4.06
C ALA A 258 1.77 -12.55 4.68
N SER A 259 2.35 -12.51 5.88
CA SER A 259 3.06 -13.65 6.49
C SER A 259 2.18 -14.86 6.85
N GLY A 260 0.85 -14.77 6.68
CA GLY A 260 -0.09 -15.89 6.88
C GLY A 260 -0.96 -16.25 5.67
N ARG A 261 -0.85 -15.54 4.54
CA ARG A 261 -1.83 -15.64 3.45
C ARG A 261 -1.18 -16.24 2.20
N THR A 262 -1.56 -17.47 1.87
CA THR A 262 -1.01 -18.22 0.72
C THR A 262 -1.72 -17.95 -0.60
N GLU A 263 -2.83 -17.20 -0.58
CA GLU A 263 -3.70 -16.97 -1.73
C GLU A 263 -3.89 -15.46 -1.94
N PHE A 264 -2.84 -14.78 -2.37
CA PHE A 264 -2.99 -13.42 -2.89
C PHE A 264 -3.82 -13.50 -4.19
N PHE A 265 -4.79 -12.60 -4.36
CA PHE A 265 -5.51 -12.33 -5.62
C PHE A 265 -6.47 -13.41 -6.16
N LYS A 266 -6.85 -14.44 -5.39
CA LYS A 266 -7.45 -15.61 -6.03
C LYS A 266 -8.80 -15.35 -6.71
N GLU A 267 -9.64 -14.43 -6.24
CA GLU A 267 -10.97 -14.23 -6.84
C GLU A 267 -11.48 -12.79 -6.84
N LEU A 268 -10.79 -11.90 -7.55
CA LEU A 268 -11.26 -10.53 -7.85
C LEU A 268 -12.49 -10.45 -8.78
N CYS A 269 -13.02 -11.60 -9.24
CA CYS A 269 -14.05 -11.67 -10.27
C CYS A 269 -15.45 -11.17 -9.82
N ASN A 270 -15.63 -10.84 -8.54
CA ASN A 270 -16.88 -10.27 -8.04
C ASN A 270 -16.60 -9.28 -6.90
N VAL A 271 -16.94 -8.00 -7.10
CA VAL A 271 -16.86 -6.96 -6.07
C VAL A 271 -17.77 -7.32 -4.88
N ASN A 272 -18.89 -8.00 -5.15
CA ASN A 272 -19.80 -8.52 -4.14
C ASN A 272 -19.31 -9.87 -3.61
N GLY A 273 -18.46 -9.83 -2.58
CA GLY A 273 -18.13 -11.00 -1.76
C GLY A 273 -16.68 -11.49 -1.84
N ASN A 274 -15.77 -10.74 -2.47
CA ASN A 274 -14.36 -11.08 -2.37
C ASN A 274 -13.82 -10.71 -0.97
N THR A 275 -13.73 -11.71 -0.10
CA THR A 275 -13.18 -11.59 1.25
C THR A 275 -11.74 -11.06 1.25
N ASP A 276 -10.99 -11.32 0.17
CA ASP A 276 -9.62 -10.88 0.03
C ASP A 276 -9.51 -9.40 -0.34
N LEU A 277 -10.51 -8.77 -0.98
CA LEU A 277 -10.50 -7.31 -1.13
C LEU A 277 -10.88 -6.60 0.15
N GLN A 278 -11.84 -7.16 0.87
CA GLN A 278 -12.46 -6.51 2.02
C GLN A 278 -11.56 -6.49 3.25
N TRP A 279 -10.62 -7.43 3.39
CA TRP A 279 -9.89 -7.55 4.65
C TRP A 279 -9.08 -6.31 4.98
N ILE A 280 -8.47 -5.64 4.00
CA ILE A 280 -7.55 -4.52 4.27
C ILE A 280 -8.33 -3.31 4.76
N TYR A 281 -9.50 -3.10 4.17
CA TYR A 281 -10.48 -2.09 4.57
C TYR A 281 -11.11 -2.41 5.92
N ARG A 282 -11.44 -3.68 6.20
CA ARG A 282 -11.87 -4.11 7.53
C ARG A 282 -10.78 -3.89 8.58
N ALA A 283 -9.52 -4.20 8.26
CA ALA A 283 -8.38 -3.96 9.15
C ALA A 283 -8.18 -2.46 9.42
N ALA A 284 -8.35 -1.61 8.41
CA ALA A 284 -8.31 -0.16 8.57
C ALA A 284 -9.46 0.34 9.47
N TYR A 285 -10.68 -0.17 9.29
CA TYR A 285 -11.81 0.16 10.15
C TYR A 285 -11.63 -0.34 11.59
N ASP A 286 -11.08 -1.54 11.78
CA ASP A 286 -10.74 -2.07 13.09
C ASP A 286 -9.67 -1.22 13.79
N LYS A 287 -8.65 -0.80 13.05
CA LYS A 287 -7.61 0.11 13.56
C LYS A 287 -8.19 1.46 13.97
N TYR A 288 -9.12 1.99 13.17
CA TYR A 288 -9.87 3.18 13.53
C TYR A 288 -10.62 3.01 14.85
N ARG A 289 -11.35 1.90 15.04
CA ARG A 289 -12.11 1.65 16.28
C ARG A 289 -11.19 1.61 17.50
N GLU A 290 -10.04 0.94 17.39
CA GLU A 290 -9.01 0.90 18.44
C GLU A 290 -8.52 2.30 18.84
N ILE A 291 -8.20 3.15 17.85
CA ILE A 291 -7.72 4.52 18.08
C ILE A 291 -8.84 5.39 18.68
N ALA A 292 -10.06 5.28 18.15
CA ALA A 292 -11.21 6.04 18.62
C ALA A 292 -11.59 5.70 20.08
N GLU A 293 -11.56 4.41 20.44
CA GLU A 293 -11.75 3.94 21.81
C GLU A 293 -10.66 4.47 22.75
N THR A 294 -9.39 4.36 22.34
CA THR A 294 -8.26 4.89 23.12
C THR A 294 -8.38 6.40 23.36
N ARG A 295 -8.78 7.18 22.34
CA ARG A 295 -9.00 8.64 22.47
C ARG A 295 -10.13 8.95 23.44
N ARG A 296 -11.23 8.17 23.39
CA ARG A 296 -12.37 8.33 24.30
C ARG A 296 -11.94 8.08 25.75
N ASP A 297 -11.21 7.00 25.99
CA ASP A 297 -10.74 6.63 27.33
C ASP A 297 -9.79 7.69 27.91
N LEU A 298 -8.86 8.20 27.08
CA LEU A 298 -7.97 9.30 27.49
C LEU A 298 -8.75 10.56 27.84
N ARG A 299 -9.77 10.91 27.05
CA ARG A 299 -10.63 12.08 27.32
C ARG A 299 -11.42 11.92 28.61
N MET A 300 -11.95 10.73 28.90
CA MET A 300 -12.66 10.45 30.15
C MET A 300 -11.71 10.53 31.36
N SER A 301 -10.50 9.99 31.25
CA SER A 301 -9.51 10.03 32.34
C SER A 301 -9.10 11.45 32.75
N MET A 302 -9.01 12.39 31.79
CA MET A 302 -8.66 13.80 32.07
C MET A 302 -9.78 14.57 32.78
N VAL A 303 -11.04 14.19 32.58
CA VAL A 303 -12.18 14.85 33.24
C VAL A 303 -12.25 14.48 34.72
N ASP A 304 -11.90 13.24 35.08
CA ASP A 304 -11.92 12.75 36.46
C ASP A 304 -10.83 13.39 37.34
N GLU A 305 -9.65 13.71 36.80
CA GLU A 305 -8.55 14.31 37.57
C GLU A 305 -8.78 15.79 37.95
N VAL A 306 -9.58 16.53 37.18
CA VAL A 306 -9.78 17.98 37.39
C VAL A 306 -10.88 18.29 38.44
N GLY A 307 -11.55 17.28 39.00
CA GLY A 307 -12.38 17.42 40.20
C GLY A 307 -13.53 18.43 40.09
N GLY A 308 -14.02 18.69 38.88
CA GLY A 308 -15.18 19.56 38.65
C GLY A 308 -16.47 18.91 39.18
N PRO A 309 -17.41 19.68 39.77
CA PRO A 309 -18.63 19.14 40.32
C PRO A 309 -19.42 18.36 39.26
N SER A 310 -19.74 17.13 39.60
CA SER A 310 -20.38 16.08 38.80
C SER A 310 -21.83 16.42 38.43
N SER A 311 -22.06 17.51 37.69
CA SER A 311 -23.40 17.90 37.23
C SER A 311 -23.57 17.57 35.75
N GLY A 312 -24.18 16.43 35.49
CA GLY A 312 -24.70 16.09 34.16
C GLY A 312 -24.30 14.69 33.75
N VAL A 313 -25.10 13.71 34.20
CA VAL A 313 -25.17 12.35 33.67
C VAL A 313 -25.05 12.43 32.14
N ALA A 314 -23.91 12.01 31.59
CA ALA A 314 -23.77 11.77 30.17
C ALA A 314 -24.80 10.69 29.84
N SER A 315 -25.92 11.12 29.26
CA SER A 315 -26.99 10.25 28.84
C SER A 315 -26.40 9.23 27.87
N GLU A 316 -26.24 7.98 28.31
CA GLU A 316 -25.86 6.79 27.52
C GLU A 316 -26.85 6.46 26.38
N ASN A 317 -27.71 7.42 26.04
CA ASN A 317 -28.86 7.29 25.17
C ASN A 317 -28.93 8.42 24.13
N ASP A 318 -27.89 9.26 23.98
CA ASP A 318 -27.75 10.01 22.74
C ASP A 318 -27.38 8.96 21.69
N GLY A 319 -28.36 8.56 20.89
CA GLY A 319 -28.18 7.68 19.74
C GLY A 319 -27.22 8.35 18.76
N CYS A 320 -25.95 8.30 19.12
CA CYS A 320 -24.83 8.78 18.34
C CYS A 320 -24.77 7.83 17.16
N ASP A 321 -25.35 8.27 16.05
CA ASP A 321 -25.17 7.63 14.76
C ASP A 321 -23.69 7.26 14.61
N ASP A 322 -23.42 6.02 14.16
CA ASP A 322 -22.07 5.59 13.87
C ASP A 322 -21.44 6.63 12.93
N PRO A 323 -20.24 7.13 13.26
CA PRO A 323 -19.63 8.20 12.48
C PRO A 323 -19.31 7.70 11.07
N ILE A 324 -19.39 8.62 10.10
CA ILE A 324 -19.19 8.28 8.70
C ILE A 324 -17.72 7.93 8.45
N TRP A 325 -17.51 6.88 7.67
CA TRP A 325 -16.22 6.52 7.10
C TRP A 325 -16.20 6.85 5.62
N ILE A 326 -15.20 7.62 5.18
CA ILE A 326 -14.94 7.94 3.78
C ILE A 326 -13.59 7.34 3.36
N HIS A 327 -13.55 6.71 2.20
CA HIS A 327 -12.32 6.31 1.52
C HIS A 327 -12.12 7.12 0.24
N VAL A 328 -10.88 7.55 0.01
CA VAL A 328 -10.46 8.37 -1.11
C VAL A 328 -9.37 7.61 -1.86
N GLY A 329 -9.55 7.39 -3.16
CA GLY A 329 -8.57 6.69 -3.98
C GLY A 329 -8.75 6.97 -5.47
N ASP A 330 -7.86 6.44 -6.30
CA ASP A 330 -7.79 6.69 -7.74
C ASP A 330 -8.25 5.49 -8.59
N ASP A 331 -8.44 4.33 -7.98
CA ASP A 331 -8.86 3.10 -8.66
C ASP A 331 -10.30 2.69 -8.33
N LEU A 332 -11.08 2.38 -9.36
CA LEU A 332 -12.46 1.93 -9.20
C LEU A 332 -12.54 0.57 -8.48
N ALA A 333 -11.75 -0.41 -8.90
CA ALA A 333 -11.88 -1.77 -8.41
C ALA A 333 -11.47 -1.91 -6.93
N TYR A 334 -10.28 -1.43 -6.58
CA TYR A 334 -9.70 -1.62 -5.26
C TYR A 334 -10.15 -0.54 -4.29
N ASP A 335 -10.12 0.73 -4.68
CA ASP A 335 -10.39 1.84 -3.76
C ASP A 335 -11.89 1.99 -3.57
N VAL A 336 -12.63 2.15 -4.67
CA VAL A 336 -14.09 2.31 -4.60
C VAL A 336 -14.77 1.00 -4.24
N GLY A 337 -14.61 -0.04 -5.06
CA GLY A 337 -15.30 -1.32 -4.87
C GLY A 337 -14.91 -2.02 -3.56
N GLY A 338 -13.62 -2.05 -3.25
CA GLY A 338 -13.10 -2.67 -2.02
C GLY A 338 -13.61 -1.99 -0.75
N SER A 339 -13.51 -0.66 -0.67
CA SER A 339 -13.93 0.08 0.53
C SER A 339 -15.47 0.18 0.67
N ALA A 340 -16.20 0.41 -0.42
CA ALA A 340 -17.67 0.50 -0.39
C ALA A 340 -18.30 -0.79 0.12
N SER A 341 -17.76 -1.95 -0.30
CA SER A 341 -18.23 -3.25 0.17
C SER A 341 -17.98 -3.50 1.67
N CYS A 342 -17.18 -2.65 2.33
CA CYS A 342 -16.96 -2.62 3.78
C CYS A 342 -17.78 -1.54 4.50
N GLY A 343 -18.61 -0.78 3.79
CA GLY A 343 -19.46 0.27 4.36
C GLY A 343 -18.85 1.67 4.33
N ALA A 344 -17.70 1.86 3.68
CA ALA A 344 -17.17 3.20 3.43
C ALA A 344 -18.04 3.94 2.39
N LYS A 345 -18.15 5.26 2.54
CA LYS A 345 -18.46 6.14 1.42
C LYS A 345 -17.20 6.36 0.59
N THR A 346 -17.35 6.60 -0.70
CA THR A 346 -16.23 6.61 -1.62
C THR A 346 -16.10 7.93 -2.37
N ILE A 347 -14.86 8.41 -2.46
CA ILE A 347 -14.48 9.52 -3.31
C ILE A 347 -13.45 9.01 -4.30
N LEU A 348 -13.82 9.04 -5.58
CA LEU A 348 -12.89 8.70 -6.67
C LEU A 348 -12.15 9.96 -7.13
N LEU A 349 -10.83 9.88 -7.11
CA LEU A 349 -9.92 10.89 -7.65
C LEU A 349 -9.71 10.67 -9.15
N ASP A 350 -10.53 11.35 -9.95
CA ASP A 350 -10.43 11.39 -11.41
C ASP A 350 -9.74 12.71 -11.82
N LEU A 351 -8.51 12.87 -11.32
CA LEU A 351 -7.76 14.13 -11.38
C LEU A 351 -7.53 14.60 -12.83
N ASP A 352 -7.61 15.92 -13.01
CA ASP A 352 -7.37 16.61 -14.28
C ASP A 352 -5.94 16.32 -14.84
N ASP A 353 -5.78 16.43 -16.15
CA ASP A 353 -4.50 16.17 -16.84
C ASP A 353 -3.34 17.10 -16.38
N ASP A 354 -3.65 18.24 -15.74
CA ASP A 354 -2.64 19.15 -15.19
C ASP A 354 -1.89 18.57 -13.98
N TYR A 355 -2.42 17.52 -13.34
CA TYR A 355 -1.73 16.70 -12.35
C TYR A 355 -0.68 15.76 -12.99
N GLY A 356 -0.63 15.68 -14.32
CA GLY A 356 0.34 14.88 -15.05
C GLY A 356 -0.07 13.41 -15.14
N GLN A 357 0.68 12.52 -14.48
CA GLN A 357 0.35 11.10 -14.49
C GLN A 357 -0.68 10.80 -13.41
N THR A 358 -1.86 10.32 -13.81
CA THR A 358 -2.97 9.93 -12.92
C THR A 358 -3.46 8.52 -13.27
N ALA A 359 -4.28 7.91 -12.42
CA ALA A 359 -4.81 6.57 -12.66
C ALA A 359 -5.67 6.46 -13.92
N LYS A 360 -6.42 7.51 -14.24
CA LYS A 360 -7.22 7.64 -15.47
C LYS A 360 -6.38 7.31 -16.71
N SER A 361 -5.15 7.81 -16.75
CA SER A 361 -4.23 7.58 -17.87
C SER A 361 -3.77 6.12 -18.00
N ARG A 362 -3.87 5.30 -16.94
CA ARG A 362 -3.43 3.90 -16.91
C ARG A 362 -4.45 2.94 -17.53
N PHE A 363 -5.74 3.28 -17.47
CA PHE A 363 -6.83 2.35 -17.80
C PHE A 363 -7.64 2.73 -19.04
N ASP A 364 -7.25 3.79 -19.76
CA ASP A 364 -7.90 4.19 -21.01
C ASP A 364 -7.87 3.06 -22.07
N HIS A 365 -8.83 3.07 -23.00
CA HIS A 365 -8.99 2.01 -24.01
C HIS A 365 -7.74 1.83 -24.89
N ASP A 366 -7.00 2.92 -25.11
CA ASP A 366 -5.73 2.95 -25.85
C ASP A 366 -4.49 2.95 -24.94
N ALA A 367 -4.68 2.93 -23.61
CA ALA A 367 -3.57 2.96 -22.66
C ALA A 367 -2.72 1.70 -22.80
N ARG A 368 -1.48 1.89 -23.25
CA ARG A 368 -0.46 0.87 -23.11
C ARG A 368 -0.15 0.73 -21.62
N MET A 369 0.02 -0.51 -21.16
CA MET A 369 0.54 -0.77 -19.82
C MET A 369 1.72 0.16 -19.52
N PRO A 370 1.72 0.85 -18.37
CA PRO A 370 2.88 1.61 -17.96
C PRO A 370 4.12 0.71 -17.92
N SER A 371 5.26 1.21 -18.39
CA SER A 371 6.51 0.43 -18.50
C SER A 371 7.02 -0.10 -17.15
N TRP A 372 6.61 0.51 -16.04
CA TRP A 372 6.92 0.08 -14.68
C TRP A 372 5.97 -0.99 -14.13
N SER A 373 4.83 -1.24 -14.77
CA SER A 373 3.86 -2.20 -14.28
C SER A 373 4.37 -3.62 -14.49
N THR A 374 4.29 -4.42 -13.44
CA THR A 374 4.66 -5.85 -13.46
C THR A 374 3.44 -6.77 -13.49
N ALA A 375 2.23 -6.19 -13.54
CA ALA A 375 0.99 -6.96 -13.53
C ALA A 375 0.83 -7.77 -14.83
N PRO A 376 0.44 -9.05 -14.76
CA PRO A 376 0.15 -9.83 -15.97
C PRO A 376 -1.10 -9.29 -16.68
N MET A 377 -1.14 -9.44 -18.02
CA MET A 377 -2.26 -8.95 -18.85
C MET A 377 -3.63 -9.49 -18.41
N GLU A 378 -3.69 -10.72 -17.92
CA GLU A 378 -4.92 -11.32 -17.41
C GLU A 378 -5.48 -10.57 -16.19
N GLU A 379 -4.60 -10.10 -15.31
CA GLU A 379 -5.00 -9.28 -14.15
C GLU A 379 -5.63 -7.96 -14.63
N ILE A 380 -5.07 -7.34 -15.66
CA ILE A 380 -5.58 -6.09 -16.23
C ILE A 380 -6.97 -6.29 -16.83
N ILE A 381 -7.18 -7.38 -17.56
CA ILE A 381 -8.50 -7.71 -18.12
C ILE A 381 -9.53 -7.89 -16.99
N ARG A 382 -9.14 -8.54 -15.90
CA ARG A 382 -10.03 -8.72 -14.73
C ARG A 382 -10.31 -7.39 -14.02
N ARG A 383 -9.30 -6.53 -13.84
CA ARG A 383 -9.47 -5.19 -13.26
C ARG A 383 -10.49 -4.35 -14.04
N ARG A 384 -10.53 -4.45 -15.37
CA ARG A 384 -11.55 -3.75 -16.17
C ARG A 384 -12.98 -4.15 -15.82
N VAL A 385 -13.24 -5.45 -15.70
CA VAL A 385 -14.57 -5.95 -15.32
C VAL A 385 -14.97 -5.47 -13.92
N MET A 386 -14.01 -5.35 -13.01
CA MET A 386 -14.26 -4.82 -11.67
C MET A 386 -14.52 -3.31 -11.68
N ASN A 387 -13.78 -2.55 -12.49
CA ASN A 387 -13.97 -1.11 -12.63
C ASN A 387 -15.40 -0.82 -13.08
N ASP A 388 -15.90 -1.55 -14.08
CA ASP A 388 -17.27 -1.41 -14.56
C ASP A 388 -18.30 -1.70 -13.46
N ALA A 389 -18.04 -2.68 -12.60
CA ALA A 389 -18.93 -3.06 -11.49
C ALA A 389 -18.87 -2.08 -10.31
N ALA A 390 -17.73 -1.42 -10.09
CA ALA A 390 -17.52 -0.50 -8.98
C ALA A 390 -17.96 0.95 -9.29
N GLU A 391 -18.22 1.28 -10.56
CA GLU A 391 -18.65 2.62 -10.98
C GLU A 391 -19.93 3.08 -10.26
N GLU A 392 -20.91 2.18 -10.06
CA GLU A 392 -22.14 2.49 -9.32
C GLU A 392 -21.93 2.72 -7.82
N MET A 393 -20.75 2.37 -7.29
CA MET A 393 -20.40 2.52 -5.88
C MET A 393 -19.70 3.86 -5.57
N VAL A 394 -19.44 4.71 -6.57
CA VAL A 394 -18.83 6.03 -6.40
C VAL A 394 -19.83 7.00 -5.78
N ASN A 395 -19.54 7.55 -4.59
CA ASN A 395 -20.41 8.59 -4.00
C ASN A 395 -20.08 9.99 -4.54
N LYS A 396 -18.79 10.34 -4.64
CA LYS A 396 -18.32 11.59 -5.25
C LYS A 396 -17.14 11.33 -6.18
N ARG A 397 -17.00 12.14 -7.22
CA ARG A 397 -15.89 12.12 -8.17
C ARG A 397 -15.25 13.50 -8.20
N LEU A 398 -13.94 13.56 -8.00
CA LEU A 398 -13.20 14.82 -7.95
C LEU A 398 -12.19 14.90 -9.07
N SER A 399 -12.12 16.04 -9.75
CA SER A 399 -11.06 16.32 -10.72
C SER A 399 -9.90 17.11 -10.12
N ARG A 400 -10.05 17.61 -8.89
CA ARG A 400 -9.04 18.40 -8.16
C ARG A 400 -9.08 18.09 -6.67
N LEU A 401 -7.92 18.05 -6.03
CA LEU A 401 -7.82 17.78 -4.59
C LEU A 401 -8.39 18.90 -3.73
N SER A 402 -8.34 20.16 -4.17
CA SER A 402 -8.98 21.29 -3.49
C SER A 402 -10.49 21.14 -3.27
N MET A 403 -11.17 20.26 -4.02
CA MET A 403 -12.60 19.98 -3.86
C MET A 403 -12.89 18.98 -2.73
N LEU A 404 -11.86 18.38 -2.13
CA LEU A 404 -12.02 17.25 -1.22
C LEU A 404 -12.79 17.59 0.06
N SER A 405 -12.52 18.74 0.70
CA SER A 405 -13.30 19.20 1.87
C SER A 405 -14.78 19.32 1.55
N ASP A 406 -15.09 20.03 0.46
CA ASP A 406 -16.48 20.32 0.10
C ASP A 406 -17.23 19.01 -0.24
N ALA A 407 -16.56 18.06 -0.89
CA ALA A 407 -17.12 16.73 -1.19
C ALA A 407 -17.37 15.88 0.06
N ILE A 408 -16.49 15.97 1.07
CA ILE A 408 -16.69 15.33 2.37
C ILE A 408 -17.96 15.91 3.01
N ASP A 409 -18.09 17.23 3.06
CA ASP A 409 -19.24 17.89 3.68
C ASP A 409 -20.55 17.52 2.99
N GLU A 410 -20.58 17.47 1.66
CA GLU A 410 -21.75 17.01 0.89
C GLU A 410 -22.16 15.57 1.26
N ILE A 411 -21.20 14.66 1.42
CA ILE A 411 -21.49 13.27 1.86
C ILE A 411 -22.12 13.27 3.26
N LEU A 412 -21.63 14.11 4.17
CA LEU A 412 -22.14 14.22 5.54
C LEU A 412 -23.54 14.84 5.62
N GLU A 413 -23.95 15.63 4.63
CA GLU A 413 -25.30 16.21 4.52
C GLU A 413 -26.34 15.25 3.91
N GLU A 414 -25.88 14.33 3.04
CA GLU A 414 -26.74 13.38 2.32
C GLU A 414 -27.25 12.24 3.23
N ASP A 415 -26.41 11.75 4.15
CA ASP A 415 -26.76 10.75 5.16
C ASP A 415 -27.51 11.35 6.36
#